data_AF-A0A7Y3LMD0-F1
#
_entry.id   AF-A0A7Y3LMD0-F1
#
_cell.length_a   1.000
_cell.length_b   1.000
_cell.length_c   1.000
_cell.angle_alpha   90.00
_cell.angle_beta   90.00
_cell.angle_gamma   90.00
#
_symmetry.space_group_name_H-M   'P 1'
#
loop_
_entity.id
_entity.type
_entity.pdbx_description
1 polymer ?
#
loop_
_entity_poly.entity_id
_entity_poly.type
_entity_poly.pdbx_seq_one_letter_code
_entity_poly.pdbx_strand_id
1 'polypeptide(L)'
;MGDEVIPAVVLIRGEDSSLVAQKARKLSDDLVGDEDRVLVVEEHSGEEINIAHILDDCRTPPFLSSKRVVIVREVPKLEDEDIQAISDFAKETSDFSTLILLQTSKSDQGLLKA
;
A
#
# COMPACT_ATOMS: atom_id res chain seq x y z
N MET A 1 -17.09 13.68 14.11
CA MET A 1 -16.36 12.60 13.42
C MET A 1 -15.26 13.32 12.69
N GLY A 2 -14.00 13.21 13.14
CA GLY A 2 -12.92 13.88 12.43
C GLY A 2 -12.86 13.29 11.03
N ASP A 3 -12.81 14.13 10.01
CA ASP A 3 -12.46 13.68 8.66
C ASP A 3 -11.04 13.10 8.77
N GLU A 4 -10.95 11.80 9.01
CA GLU A 4 -9.69 11.10 8.99
C GLU A 4 -9.24 11.12 7.53
N VAL A 5 -8.33 12.04 7.23
CA VAL A 5 -7.72 12.15 5.92
C VAL A 5 -6.93 10.88 5.72
N ILE A 6 -7.52 9.96 4.96
CA ILE A 6 -6.83 8.76 4.51
C ILE A 6 -5.76 9.25 3.52
N PRO A 7 -4.47 9.04 3.79
CA PRO A 7 -3.42 9.47 2.89
C PRO A 7 -3.46 8.63 1.61
N ALA A 8 -3.11 9.25 0.47
CA ALA A 8 -3.04 8.57 -0.82
C ALA A 8 -2.07 7.36 -0.82
N VAL A 9 -1.07 7.38 0.07
CA VAL A 9 -0.09 6.30 0.25
C VAL A 9 0.11 5.96 1.73
N VAL A 10 0.13 4.68 2.05
CA VAL A 10 0.45 4.13 3.37
C VAL A 10 1.55 3.07 3.22
N LEU A 11 2.65 3.23 3.96
CA LEU A 11 3.69 2.20 4.11
C LEU A 11 3.55 1.50 5.45
N ILE A 12 3.29 0.19 5.43
CA ILE A 12 3.30 -0.66 6.62
C ILE A 12 4.58 -1.49 6.60
N ARG A 13 5.53 -1.11 7.44
CA ARG A 13 6.81 -1.79 7.59
C ARG A 13 6.94 -2.46 8.97
N GLY A 14 7.49 -3.67 9.00
CA GLY A 14 7.74 -4.39 10.25
C GLY A 14 8.69 -5.58 10.09
N GLU A 15 9.07 -6.19 11.20
CA GLU A 15 9.94 -7.38 11.24
C GLU A 15 9.11 -8.68 11.21
N ASP A 16 7.85 -8.62 11.63
CA ASP A 16 6.93 -9.75 11.68
C ASP A 16 5.87 -9.62 10.57
N SER A 17 5.89 -10.56 9.64
CA SER A 17 4.98 -10.58 8.49
C SER A 17 3.51 -10.74 8.90
N SER A 18 3.22 -11.45 9.99
CA SER A 18 1.87 -11.65 10.49
C SER A 18 1.29 -10.35 11.06
N LEU A 19 2.10 -9.56 11.78
CA LEU A 19 1.68 -8.25 12.29
C LEU A 19 1.50 -7.22 11.17
N VAL A 20 2.39 -7.22 10.18
CA VAL A 20 2.24 -6.37 8.98
C VAL A 20 0.94 -6.71 8.25
N ALA A 21 0.69 -8.00 7.98
CA ALA A 21 -0.52 -8.46 7.32
C ALA A 21 -1.79 -8.14 8.12
N GLN A 22 -1.76 -8.28 9.45
CA GLN A 22 -2.89 -7.95 10.31
C GLN A 22 -3.21 -6.44 10.27
N LYS A 23 -2.19 -5.58 10.35
CA LYS A 23 -2.38 -4.12 10.23
C LYS A 23 -2.93 -3.73 8.86
N ALA A 24 -2.39 -4.32 7.80
CA ALA A 24 -2.87 -4.10 6.43
C ALA A 24 -4.33 -4.51 6.28
N ARG A 25 -4.69 -5.66 6.84
CA ARG A 25 -6.06 -6.17 6.80
C ARG A 25 -7.01 -5.20 7.50
N LYS A 26 -6.70 -4.81 8.74
CA LYS A 26 -7.50 -3.85 9.50
C LYS A 26 -7.69 -2.54 8.74
N LEU A 27 -6.60 -1.95 8.25
CA LEU A 27 -6.67 -0.71 7.46
C LEU A 27 -7.54 -0.91 6.21
N SER A 28 -7.34 -1.99 5.46
CA SER A 28 -8.16 -2.25 4.26
C SER A 28 -9.64 -2.44 4.59
N ASP A 29 -9.98 -3.09 5.71
CA ASP A 29 -11.36 -3.26 6.13
C ASP A 29 -11.99 -1.90 6.53
N ASP A 30 -11.24 -1.04 7.22
CA ASP A 30 -11.68 0.33 7.56
C ASP A 30 -11.90 1.20 6.30
N LEU A 31 -11.04 1.03 5.27
CA LEU A 31 -11.14 1.77 4.00
C LEU A 31 -12.31 1.32 3.12
N VAL A 32 -12.55 0.00 3.08
CA VAL A 32 -13.67 -0.61 2.35
C VAL A 32 -15.00 -0.18 2.96
N GLY A 33 -15.09 -0.13 4.29
CA GLY A 33 -16.32 0.22 4.99
C GLY A 33 -17.45 -0.74 4.63
N ASP A 34 -18.56 -0.18 4.11
CA ASP A 34 -19.76 -0.95 3.75
C ASP A 34 -19.78 -1.41 2.28
N GLU A 35 -18.76 -1.08 1.48
CA GLU A 35 -18.68 -1.49 0.07
C GLU A 35 -18.25 -2.97 -0.10
N ASP A 36 -18.51 -3.54 -1.29
CA ASP A 36 -18.03 -4.88 -1.60
C ASP A 36 -16.51 -4.88 -1.79
N ARG A 37 -15.80 -5.58 -0.91
CA ARG A 37 -14.33 -5.73 -0.94
C ARG A 37 -13.82 -6.17 -2.31
N VAL A 38 -14.56 -7.02 -3.02
CA VAL A 38 -14.14 -7.54 -4.34
C VAL A 38 -14.05 -6.43 -5.39
N LEU A 39 -14.82 -5.35 -5.22
CA LEU A 39 -14.83 -4.20 -6.14
C LEU A 39 -13.83 -3.11 -5.71
N VAL A 40 -13.54 -3.02 -4.41
CA VAL A 40 -12.71 -1.96 -3.84
C VAL A 40 -11.24 -2.34 -3.77
N VAL A 41 -10.92 -3.60 -3.42
CA VAL A 41 -9.55 -4.02 -3.10
C VAL A 41 -8.89 -4.73 -4.28
N GLU A 42 -7.73 -4.22 -4.68
CA GLU A 42 -6.82 -4.85 -5.63
C GLU A 42 -5.53 -5.24 -4.90
N GLU A 43 -5.03 -6.46 -5.10
CA GLU A 43 -3.80 -6.93 -4.45
C GLU A 43 -2.75 -7.34 -5.48
N HIS A 44 -1.53 -6.82 -5.34
CA HIS A 44 -0.34 -7.23 -6.10
C HIS A 44 0.67 -7.91 -5.17
N SER A 45 1.27 -9.00 -5.62
CA SER A 45 2.30 -9.75 -4.89
C SER A 45 3.18 -10.53 -5.85
N GLY A 46 4.42 -10.80 -5.48
CA GLY A 46 5.36 -11.63 -6.25
C GLY A 46 6.57 -10.86 -6.74
N GLU A 47 7.33 -11.48 -7.65
CA GLU A 47 8.64 -10.97 -8.09
C GLU A 47 8.55 -9.84 -9.13
N GLU A 48 7.40 -9.70 -9.80
CA GLU A 48 7.20 -8.73 -10.90
C GLU A 48 6.35 -7.52 -10.45
N ILE A 49 6.71 -6.91 -9.31
CA ILE A 49 6.07 -5.66 -8.87
C ILE A 49 6.66 -4.49 -9.66
N ASN A 50 5.83 -3.80 -10.44
CA ASN A 50 6.18 -2.55 -11.10
C ASN A 50 5.42 -1.39 -10.44
N ILE A 51 6.12 -0.63 -9.61
CA ILE A 51 5.54 0.49 -8.86
C ILE A 51 4.97 1.57 -9.79
N ALA A 52 5.67 1.91 -10.88
CA ALA A 52 5.19 2.92 -11.81
C ALA A 52 3.84 2.55 -12.43
N HIS A 53 3.68 1.28 -12.84
CA HIS A 53 2.42 0.79 -13.40
C HIS A 53 1.28 0.83 -12.37
N ILE A 54 1.55 0.39 -11.14
CA ILE A 54 0.58 0.43 -10.03
C ILE A 54 0.13 1.87 -9.73
N LEU A 55 1.05 2.84 -9.78
CA LEU A 55 0.72 4.25 -9.59
C LEU A 55 -0.17 4.79 -10.71
N ASP A 56 0.07 4.40 -11.96
CA ASP A 56 -0.78 4.78 -13.10
C ASP A 56 -2.19 4.19 -12.97
N ASP A 57 -2.31 2.95 -12.50
CA ASP A 57 -3.60 2.35 -12.17
C ASP A 57 -4.29 3.14 -11.05
N CYS A 58 -3.57 3.52 -9.98
CA CYS A 58 -4.13 4.33 -8.90
C CYS A 58 -4.66 5.70 -9.34
N ARG A 59 -4.19 6.25 -10.47
CA ARG A 59 -4.67 7.53 -11.04
C ARG A 59 -5.96 7.39 -11.84
N THR A 60 -6.36 6.18 -12.18
CA THR A 60 -7.60 5.93 -12.93
C THR A 60 -8.74 5.64 -11.96
N PRO A 61 -9.89 6.35 -12.03
CA PRO A 61 -11.02 6.07 -11.15
C PRO A 61 -11.51 4.62 -11.27
N PRO A 62 -11.93 3.98 -10.16
CA PRO A 62 -12.47 2.63 -10.20
C PRO A 62 -13.83 2.56 -10.91
N PHE A 63 -14.14 1.37 -11.42
CA PHE A 63 -15.43 1.06 -12.01
C PHE A 63 -16.25 0.25 -11.00
N LEU A 64 -17.47 0.70 -10.68
CA LEU A 64 -18.43 0.07 -9.74
C LEU A 64 -18.17 0.24 -8.23
N SER A 65 -17.15 0.99 -7.82
CA SER A 65 -16.94 1.39 -6.43
C SER A 65 -16.71 2.90 -6.32
N SER A 66 -16.88 3.44 -5.12
CA SER A 66 -16.53 4.84 -4.84
C SER A 66 -15.04 5.01 -4.54
N LYS A 67 -14.35 3.91 -4.17
CA LYS A 67 -12.95 3.88 -3.76
C LYS A 67 -12.20 2.68 -4.35
N ARG A 68 -10.88 2.82 -4.43
CA ARG A 68 -9.91 1.81 -4.82
C ARG A 68 -8.83 1.73 -3.75
N VAL A 69 -8.63 0.53 -3.21
CA VAL A 69 -7.54 0.24 -2.27
C VAL A 69 -6.60 -0.74 -2.96
N VAL A 70 -5.40 -0.27 -3.31
CA VAL A 70 -4.39 -1.11 -3.94
C VAL A 70 -3.39 -1.55 -2.88
N ILE A 71 -3.23 -2.85 -2.68
CA ILE A 71 -2.32 -3.43 -1.69
C ILE A 71 -1.17 -4.12 -2.42
N VAL A 72 0.04 -3.67 -2.18
CA VAL A 72 1.25 -4.32 -2.70
C VAL A 72 1.90 -5.07 -1.55
N ARG A 73 1.92 -6.39 -1.64
CA ARG A 73 2.50 -7.27 -0.61
C ARG A 73 3.97 -7.54 -0.89
N GLU A 74 4.75 -7.66 0.18
CA GLU A 74 6.16 -8.05 0.13
C GLU A 74 6.99 -7.15 -0.79
N VAL A 75 6.73 -5.85 -0.73
CA VAL A 75 7.43 -4.85 -1.53
C VAL A 75 8.93 -4.97 -1.24
N PRO A 76 9.78 -5.10 -2.27
CA PRO A 76 11.22 -5.14 -2.07
C PRO A 76 11.71 -3.81 -1.46
N LYS A 77 13.01 -3.71 -1.25
CA LYS A 77 13.59 -2.40 -0.95
C LYS A 77 13.29 -1.48 -2.16
N LEU A 78 12.62 -0.35 -1.89
CA LEU A 78 12.34 0.66 -2.91
C LEU A 78 13.64 1.36 -3.28
N GLU A 79 13.88 1.48 -4.58
CA GLU A 79 15.01 2.25 -5.11
C GLU A 79 14.62 3.75 -5.18
N ASP A 80 15.61 4.61 -5.41
CA ASP A 80 15.39 6.08 -5.40
C ASP A 80 14.32 6.52 -6.42
N GLU A 81 14.24 5.84 -7.57
CA GLU A 81 13.22 6.11 -8.60
C GLU A 81 11.81 5.79 -8.11
N ASP A 82 11.62 4.64 -7.45
CA ASP A 82 10.33 4.26 -6.87
C ASP A 82 9.91 5.23 -5.76
N ILE A 83 10.86 5.59 -4.89
CA ILE A 83 10.63 6.54 -3.79
C ILE A 83 10.19 7.90 -4.35
N GLN A 84 10.84 8.37 -5.42
CA GLN A 84 10.49 9.62 -6.06
C GLN A 84 9.09 9.55 -6.68
N ALA A 85 8.77 8.48 -7.41
CA ALA A 85 7.45 8.29 -8.03
C ALA A 85 6.32 8.22 -6.98
N ILE A 86 6.53 7.47 -5.89
CA ILE A 86 5.59 7.38 -4.77
C ILE A 86 5.42 8.73 -4.08
N SER A 87 6.52 9.45 -3.86
CA SER A 87 6.51 10.79 -3.25
C SER A 87 5.72 11.79 -4.08
N ASP A 88 5.85 11.74 -5.41
CA ASP A 88 5.10 12.60 -6.30
C ASP A 88 3.61 12.24 -6.33
N PHE A 89 3.29 10.94 -6.39
CA PHE A 89 1.90 10.49 -6.27
C PHE A 89 1.28 10.87 -4.92
N ALA A 90 2.01 10.77 -3.81
CA ALA A 90 1.51 11.14 -2.48
C ALA A 90 1.19 12.64 -2.33
N LYS A 91 1.74 13.50 -3.20
CA LYS A 91 1.38 14.93 -3.27
C LYS A 91 0.11 15.17 -4.08
N GLU A 92 -0.28 14.21 -4.92
CA GLU A 92 -1.55 14.24 -5.62
C GLU A 92 -2.68 14.00 -4.61
N THR A 93 -3.71 14.84 -4.65
CA THR A 93 -4.94 14.60 -3.91
C THR A 93 -5.78 13.60 -4.72
N SER A 94 -5.89 12.36 -4.27
CA SER A 94 -6.87 11.41 -4.80
C SER A 94 -8.00 11.23 -3.80
N ASP A 95 -9.22 11.49 -4.22
CA ASP A 95 -10.42 11.28 -3.41
C ASP A 95 -10.93 9.82 -3.47
N PHE A 96 -10.33 9.01 -4.36
CA PHE A 96 -10.81 7.67 -4.67
C PHE A 96 -9.77 6.56 -4.50
N SER A 97 -8.46 6.85 -4.51
CA SER A 97 -7.43 5.80 -4.44
C SER A 97 -6.58 5.88 -3.18
N THR A 98 -6.26 4.71 -2.62
CA THR A 98 -5.28 4.56 -1.54
C THR A 98 -4.35 3.40 -1.86
N LEU A 99 -3.04 3.67 -1.91
CA LEU A 99 -2.00 2.68 -2.09
C LEU A 99 -1.43 2.24 -0.73
N ILE A 100 -1.45 0.93 -0.46
CA ILE A 100 -0.89 0.32 0.76
C ILE A 100 0.30 -0.55 0.37
N LEU A 101 1.49 -0.17 0.81
CA LEU A 101 2.73 -0.89 0.60
C LEU A 101 3.08 -1.70 1.86
N LEU A 102 3.26 -3.02 1.72
CA LEU A 102 3.65 -3.89 2.82
C LEU A 102 5.09 -4.32 2.64
N GLN A 103 5.93 -3.96 3.61
CA GLN A 103 7.34 -4.30 3.58
C GLN A 103 7.75 -5.02 4.86
N THR A 104 8.31 -6.22 4.73
CA THR A 104 8.96 -6.90 5.86
C THR A 104 10.45 -6.65 5.79
N SER A 105 10.98 -5.92 6.76
CA SER A 105 12.42 -5.82 6.92
C SER A 105 12.83 -7.03 7.75
N LYS A 106 13.48 -8.03 7.15
CA LYS A 106 14.35 -8.89 7.99
C LYS A 106 15.42 -7.95 8.53
N SER A 107 15.39 -7.66 9.82
CA SER A 107 16.59 -7.19 10.48
C SER A 107 17.69 -8.21 10.17
N ASP A 108 18.86 -7.73 9.74
CA ASP A 108 20.10 -8.50 9.81
C ASP A 108 20.37 -8.80 11.30
N GLN A 109 19.66 -9.77 11.86
CA GLN A 109 19.96 -10.42 13.13
C GLN A 109 21.07 -11.45 12.88
N GLY A 110 22.16 -10.99 12.28
CA GLY A 110 23.31 -11.77 11.85
C GLY A 110 24.53 -10.85 11.76
N LEU A 111 25.42 -10.98 12.75
CA LEU A 111 26.70 -10.30 12.91
C LEU A 111 26.69 -8.89 13.51
N LEU A 112 26.65 -8.84 14.84
CA LEU A 112 27.68 -8.15 15.63
C LEU A 112 28.05 -9.04 16.83
N LYS A 113 28.83 -10.10 16.57
CA LYS A 113 29.80 -10.61 17.54
C LYS A 113 31.18 -10.25 17.00
N ALA A 114 31.79 -9.22 17.58
CA ALA A 114 33.22 -9.07 17.86
C ALA A 114 33.41 -7.73 18.57
#